data_AF-A0A1X7SRI4-F1
#
_entry.id   AF-A0A1X7SRI4-F1
#
_cell.length_a   1.000
_cell.length_b   1.000
_cell.length_c   1.000
_cell.angle_alpha   90.00
_cell.angle_beta   90.00
_cell.angle_gamma   90.00
#
_symmetry.space_group_name_H-M   'P 1'
#
loop_
_entity.id
_entity.type
_entity.pdbx_description
1 polymer ?
#
loop_
_entity_poly.entity_id
_entity_poly.type
_entity_poly.pdbx_seq_one_letter_code
_entity_poly.pdbx_strand_id
1 'polypeptide(L)'
;MMASNVSKEPLSRAERVEKEPSSVVHQRSNYIAAIDFGTSSLSVAYTTPMDGGETRILQLFKTYERVPNAILLRITDDGECAVEDIGLEAQIQYSKLKVQSRMNQVYFERIKNILYRDKHVDRNTQVPSFTGGSYYLIEVIAFIIKHLKEKLLDDQLRGQYKATVFDWVITVPAIWKARAKRMMREAAYMAGLTSDGPGITKFTPVGTQVPRPEEVNPDKLSLALEPEVAAIYAQYYSSVVGPPPQRYMVVDIGGGTVDITVHDNSSGQ
;
A
#
# COMPACT_ATOMS: atom_id res chain seq x y z
N MET A 1 45.24 -17.36 -34.93
CA MET A 1 44.21 -16.34 -34.58
C MET A 1 43.55 -16.79 -33.28
N MET A 2 43.93 -16.21 -32.15
CA MET A 2 43.29 -16.49 -30.86
C MET A 2 42.37 -15.31 -30.52
N ALA A 3 41.09 -15.60 -30.31
CA ALA A 3 40.10 -14.61 -29.87
C ALA A 3 40.28 -14.36 -28.36
N SER A 4 40.65 -13.13 -27.99
CA SER A 4 40.73 -12.69 -26.59
C SER A 4 39.33 -12.48 -26.04
N ASN A 5 38.95 -13.32 -25.07
CA ASN A 5 37.71 -13.22 -24.32
C ASN A 5 37.88 -12.12 -23.24
N VAL A 6 37.49 -10.88 -23.55
CA VAL A 6 37.54 -9.78 -22.58
C VAL A 6 36.28 -9.82 -21.73
N SER A 7 36.41 -10.36 -20.52
CA SER A 7 35.40 -10.22 -19.48
C SER A 7 35.24 -8.73 -19.15
N LYS A 8 34.03 -8.18 -19.34
CA LYS A 8 33.72 -6.82 -18.91
C LYS A 8 33.75 -6.78 -17.38
N GLU A 9 34.58 -5.91 -16.82
CA GLU A 9 34.61 -5.65 -15.38
C GLU A 9 33.24 -5.14 -14.88
N PRO A 10 32.86 -5.47 -13.64
CA PRO A 10 31.65 -4.93 -13.04
C PRO A 10 31.75 -3.40 -12.94
N LEU A 11 30.63 -2.72 -13.21
CA LEU A 11 30.51 -1.27 -13.09
C LEU A 11 30.93 -0.83 -11.68
N SER A 12 31.74 0.22 -11.61
CA SER A 12 32.16 0.82 -10.34
C SER A 12 30.94 1.24 -9.51
N ARG A 13 31.00 1.01 -8.21
CA ARG A 13 29.97 1.43 -7.25
C ARG A 13 29.74 2.93 -7.42
N ALA A 14 28.48 3.33 -7.64
CA ALA A 14 28.12 4.74 -7.73
C ALA A 14 28.55 5.45 -6.43
N GLU A 15 29.17 6.62 -6.57
CA GLU A 15 29.53 7.45 -5.43
C GLU A 15 28.27 7.78 -4.63
N ARG A 16 28.34 7.54 -3.32
CA ARG A 16 27.26 7.88 -2.41
C ARG A 16 27.24 9.40 -2.33
N VAL A 17 26.21 10.03 -2.87
CA VAL A 17 25.96 11.45 -2.63
C VAL A 17 25.83 11.63 -1.12
N GLU A 18 26.77 12.33 -0.51
CA GLU A 18 26.68 12.74 0.87
C GLU A 18 25.46 13.65 0.98
N LYS A 19 24.37 13.12 1.53
CA LYS A 19 23.31 13.98 2.06
C LYS A 19 23.94 14.73 3.21
N GLU A 20 23.96 16.05 3.14
CA GLU A 20 24.18 16.87 4.32
C GLU A 20 23.30 16.33 5.45
N PRO A 21 23.80 16.25 6.69
CA PRO A 21 23.00 15.80 7.81
C PRO A 21 21.85 16.80 7.95
N SER A 22 20.71 16.47 7.35
CA SER A 22 19.49 17.23 7.52
C SER A 22 19.23 17.19 9.01
N SER A 23 19.46 18.31 9.69
CA SER A 23 19.13 18.54 11.09
C SER A 23 17.60 18.59 11.31
N VAL A 24 16.84 17.93 10.44
CA VAL A 24 15.45 17.57 10.67
C VAL A 24 15.50 16.49 11.72
N VAL A 25 15.51 16.90 12.98
CA VAL A 25 14.93 16.09 14.04
C VAL A 25 13.51 15.82 13.55
N HIS A 26 13.27 14.64 12.96
CA HIS A 26 11.93 14.14 12.76
C HIS A 26 11.33 14.13 14.16
N GLN A 27 10.52 15.15 14.49
CA GLN A 27 9.69 15.08 15.67
C GLN A 27 8.92 13.78 15.53
N ARG A 28 9.16 12.84 16.44
CA ARG A 28 8.42 11.57 16.48
C ARG A 28 6.95 11.94 16.40
N SER A 29 6.29 11.61 15.29
CA SER A 29 4.84 11.75 15.24
C SER A 29 4.27 10.72 16.20
N ASN A 30 3.41 11.19 17.09
CA ASN A 30 2.66 10.31 17.98
C ASN A 30 1.40 9.74 17.30
N TYR A 31 1.17 10.10 16.03
CA TYR A 31 0.09 9.58 15.19
C TYR A 31 0.70 8.89 13.98
N ILE A 32 0.62 7.56 13.94
CA ILE A 32 1.14 6.75 12.85
C ILE A 32 0.04 5.81 12.40
N ALA A 33 -0.13 5.66 11.09
CA ALA A 33 -1.03 4.68 10.49
C ALA A 33 -0.27 3.91 9.41
N ALA A 34 -0.32 2.58 9.48
CA ALA A 34 0.35 1.67 8.57
C ALA A 34 -0.68 0.81 7.85
N ILE A 35 -0.60 0.77 6.52
CA ILE A 35 -1.46 -0.05 5.67
C ILE A 35 -0.63 -1.20 5.11
N ASP A 36 -1.02 -2.43 5.46
CA ASP A 36 -0.58 -3.62 4.74
C ASP A 36 -1.51 -3.81 3.53
N PHE A 37 -1.07 -3.27 2.39
CA PHE A 37 -1.76 -3.47 1.13
C PHE A 37 -1.28 -4.78 0.53
N GLY A 38 -1.74 -5.92 1.04
CA GLY A 38 -1.32 -7.25 0.61
C GLY A 38 -1.96 -7.70 -0.72
N THR A 39 -1.41 -8.77 -1.29
CA THR A 39 -1.96 -9.36 -2.53
C THR A 39 -3.36 -9.92 -2.34
N SER A 40 -3.53 -10.72 -1.28
CA SER A 40 -4.78 -11.41 -0.99
C SER A 40 -5.58 -10.73 0.12
N SER A 41 -4.96 -9.82 0.88
CA SER A 41 -5.58 -9.25 2.07
C SER A 41 -5.17 -7.81 2.30
N LEU A 42 -5.96 -7.11 3.10
CA LEU A 42 -5.74 -5.75 3.57
C LEU A 42 -5.79 -5.75 5.10
N SER A 43 -4.94 -4.94 5.72
CA SER A 43 -5.03 -4.62 7.14
C SER A 43 -4.47 -3.22 7.41
N VAL A 44 -4.91 -2.61 8.51
CA VAL A 44 -4.44 -1.30 8.95
C VAL A 44 -4.06 -1.38 10.41
N ALA A 45 -2.85 -0.94 10.75
CA ALA A 45 -2.42 -0.73 12.12
C ALA A 45 -2.24 0.77 12.38
N TYR A 46 -2.41 1.21 13.62
CA TYR A 46 -2.23 2.61 13.97
C TYR A 46 -1.79 2.78 15.43
N THR A 47 -1.24 3.94 15.74
CA THR A 47 -0.98 4.38 17.11
C THR A 47 -1.41 5.83 17.27
N THR A 48 -1.92 6.16 18.45
CA THR A 48 -2.27 7.53 18.83
C THR A 48 -1.73 7.82 20.24
N PRO A 49 -1.57 9.09 20.65
CA PRO A 49 -1.19 9.43 22.02
C PRO A 49 -2.15 8.89 23.08
N MET A 50 -3.42 8.70 22.71
CA MET A 50 -4.46 8.16 23.61
C MET A 50 -4.20 6.70 23.98
N ASP A 51 -3.42 5.99 23.16
CA ASP A 51 -3.11 4.57 23.33
C ASP A 51 -1.81 4.35 24.10
N GLY A 52 -1.24 5.39 24.72
CA GLY A 52 0.05 5.29 25.37
C GLY A 52 1.20 4.95 24.40
N GLY A 53 0.99 5.10 23.08
CA GLY A 53 1.91 4.66 22.04
C GLY A 53 1.84 3.17 21.71
N GLU A 54 0.87 2.43 22.24
CA GLU A 54 0.64 1.04 21.82
C GLU A 54 0.12 0.96 20.38
N THR A 55 0.54 -0.09 19.68
CA THR A 55 0.06 -0.37 18.32
C THR A 55 -1.28 -1.09 18.39
N ARG A 56 -2.29 -0.55 17.72
CA ARG A 56 -3.60 -1.16 17.54
C ARG A 56 -3.79 -1.62 16.11
N ILE A 57 -4.58 -2.68 15.92
CA ILE A 57 -4.98 -3.14 14.59
C ILE A 57 -6.47 -2.79 14.40
N LEU A 58 -6.78 -2.20 13.25
CA LEU A 58 -8.13 -1.80 12.89
C LEU A 58 -8.97 -3.02 12.54
N GLN A 59 -10.13 -3.17 13.18
CA GLN A 59 -11.12 -4.18 12.81
C GLN A 59 -11.87 -3.71 11.56
N LEU A 60 -11.50 -4.27 10.40
CA LEU A 60 -12.07 -3.89 9.12
C LEU A 60 -13.43 -4.55 8.83
N PHE A 61 -13.71 -5.69 9.46
CA PHE A 61 -15.00 -6.36 9.33
C PHE A 61 -15.36 -7.11 10.61
N LYS A 62 -16.38 -6.65 11.34
CA LYS A 62 -16.77 -7.23 12.64
C LYS A 62 -15.55 -7.32 13.57
N THR A 63 -15.05 -8.52 13.85
CA THR A 63 -13.86 -8.78 14.67
C THR A 63 -12.60 -9.08 13.85
N TYR A 64 -12.70 -9.08 12.51
CA TYR A 64 -11.58 -9.39 11.62
C TYR A 64 -10.73 -8.14 11.35
N GLU A 65 -9.46 -8.24 11.71
CA GLU A 65 -8.43 -7.22 11.50
C GLU A 65 -7.80 -7.28 10.11
N ARG A 66 -7.78 -8.48 9.51
CA ARG A 66 -7.31 -8.75 8.16
C ARG A 66 -8.47 -9.22 7.30
N VAL A 67 -8.72 -8.53 6.21
CA VAL A 67 -9.83 -8.84 5.28
C VAL A 67 -9.29 -9.09 3.87
N PRO A 68 -10.03 -9.78 3.00
CA PRO A 68 -9.64 -9.95 1.60
C PRO A 68 -9.33 -8.61 0.90
N ASN A 69 -8.37 -8.62 -0.03
CA ASN A 69 -8.16 -7.49 -0.94
C ASN A 69 -9.25 -7.52 -2.02
N ALA A 70 -10.44 -7.06 -1.64
CA ALA A 70 -11.62 -6.99 -2.46
C ALA A 70 -12.37 -5.69 -2.16
N ILE A 71 -12.92 -5.05 -3.18
CA ILE A 71 -13.68 -3.81 -3.05
C ILE A 71 -14.90 -3.83 -3.96
N LEU A 72 -16.03 -3.35 -3.43
CA LEU A 72 -17.25 -3.13 -4.17
C LEU A 72 -17.57 -1.62 -4.14
N LEU A 73 -17.72 -1.02 -5.31
CA LEU A 73 -18.08 0.37 -5.47
C LEU A 73 -19.44 0.48 -6.15
N ARG A 74 -20.16 1.56 -5.87
CA ARG A 74 -21.32 2.01 -6.61
C ARG A 74 -21.01 3.32 -7.30
N ILE A 75 -21.26 3.37 -8.61
CA ILE A 75 -21.24 4.59 -9.41
C ILE A 75 -22.63 5.20 -9.36
N THR A 76 -22.73 6.45 -8.93
CA THR A 76 -23.97 7.23 -8.92
C THR A 76 -24.24 7.85 -10.29
N ASP A 77 -25.45 8.38 -10.50
CA ASP A 77 -25.86 8.92 -11.80
C ASP A 77 -25.01 10.14 -12.24
N ASP A 78 -24.45 10.89 -11.29
CA ASP A 78 -23.51 11.99 -11.50
C ASP A 78 -22.05 11.54 -11.65
N GLY A 79 -21.79 10.22 -11.65
CA GLY A 79 -20.48 9.61 -11.84
C GLY A 79 -19.61 9.57 -10.59
N GLU A 80 -20.12 10.00 -9.42
CA GLU A 80 -19.42 9.80 -8.14
C GLU A 80 -19.34 8.31 -7.81
N CYS A 81 -18.23 7.92 -7.20
CA CYS A 81 -17.96 6.56 -6.78
C CYS A 81 -18.02 6.51 -5.25
N ALA A 82 -19.00 5.79 -4.73
CA ALA A 82 -19.10 5.45 -3.33
C ALA A 82 -18.58 4.02 -3.13
N VAL A 83 -17.62 3.83 -2.23
CA VAL A 83 -17.23 2.48 -1.81
C VAL A 83 -18.35 1.94 -0.93
N GLU A 84 -19.01 0.87 -1.37
CA GLU A 84 -20.07 0.24 -0.60
C GLU A 84 -19.49 -0.66 0.48
N ASP A 85 -18.55 -1.51 0.09
CA ASP A 85 -17.97 -2.51 0.98
C ASP A 85 -16.53 -2.86 0.59
N ILE A 86 -15.81 -3.44 1.56
CA ILE A 86 -14.46 -3.99 1.39
C ILE A 86 -14.39 -5.41 1.96
N GLY A 87 -13.44 -6.21 1.49
CA GLY A 87 -13.13 -7.51 2.07
C GLY A 87 -14.25 -8.54 1.93
N LEU A 88 -14.56 -9.22 3.04
CA LEU A 88 -15.55 -10.30 3.05
C LEU A 88 -16.94 -9.80 2.69
N GLU A 89 -17.32 -8.61 3.16
CA GLU A 89 -18.65 -8.06 2.85
C GLU A 89 -18.75 -7.76 1.35
N ALA A 90 -17.72 -7.17 0.73
CA ALA A 90 -17.69 -6.96 -0.72
C ALA A 90 -17.83 -8.28 -1.50
N GLN A 91 -17.15 -9.35 -1.07
CA GLN A 91 -17.28 -10.68 -1.68
C GLN A 91 -18.71 -11.26 -1.54
N ILE A 92 -19.29 -11.14 -0.34
CA ILE A 92 -20.66 -11.59 -0.06
C ILE A 92 -21.65 -10.82 -0.93
N GLN A 93 -21.55 -9.49 -0.99
CA GLN A 93 -22.45 -8.66 -1.78
C GLN A 93 -22.31 -8.96 -3.27
N TYR A 94 -21.08 -9.02 -3.81
CA TYR A 94 -20.84 -9.39 -5.20
C TYR A 94 -21.43 -10.76 -5.56
N SER A 95 -21.35 -11.76 -4.66
CA SER A 95 -21.97 -13.07 -4.88
C SER A 95 -23.50 -12.98 -5.08
N LYS A 96 -24.17 -12.05 -4.39
CA LYS A 96 -25.61 -11.78 -4.52
C LYS A 96 -25.93 -11.00 -5.81
N LEU A 97 -25.02 -10.12 -6.26
CA LEU A 97 -25.17 -9.39 -7.53
C LEU A 97 -25.16 -10.29 -8.75
N LYS A 98 -24.39 -11.38 -8.73
CA LYS A 98 -24.48 -12.39 -9.81
C LYS A 98 -25.89 -12.96 -9.99
N VAL A 99 -26.73 -12.87 -8.96
CA VAL A 99 -28.15 -13.29 -8.97
C VAL A 99 -29.09 -12.12 -9.32
N GLN A 100 -28.64 -10.86 -9.15
CA GLN A 100 -29.45 -9.65 -9.32
C GLN A 100 -28.71 -8.63 -10.21
N SER A 101 -29.19 -8.40 -11.43
CA SER A 101 -28.61 -7.41 -12.36
C SER A 101 -28.69 -5.98 -11.80
N ARG A 102 -27.61 -5.48 -11.19
CA ARG A 102 -27.43 -4.06 -10.83
C ARG A 102 -26.34 -3.45 -11.71
N MET A 103 -26.73 -2.50 -12.58
CA MET A 103 -25.87 -1.98 -13.66
C MET A 103 -24.80 -0.98 -13.20
N ASN A 104 -24.81 -0.54 -11.95
CA ASN A 104 -23.96 0.56 -11.47
C ASN A 104 -22.94 0.16 -10.38
N GLN A 105 -22.71 -1.13 -10.19
CA GLN A 105 -21.73 -1.62 -9.22
C GLN A 105 -20.47 -2.16 -9.89
N VAL A 106 -19.32 -1.86 -9.30
CA VAL A 106 -17.99 -2.20 -9.80
C VAL A 106 -17.26 -3.02 -8.75
N TYR A 107 -16.78 -4.20 -9.13
CA TYR A 107 -16.14 -5.12 -8.19
C TYR A 107 -14.72 -5.51 -8.64
N PHE A 108 -13.77 -5.41 -7.71
CA PHE A 108 -12.39 -5.85 -7.91
C PHE A 108 -11.94 -6.75 -6.77
N GLU A 109 -11.03 -7.68 -7.09
CA GLU A 109 -10.34 -8.52 -6.12
C GLU A 109 -8.90 -8.79 -6.57
N ARG A 110 -7.95 -8.87 -5.62
CA ARG A 110 -6.54 -9.25 -5.81
C ARG A 110 -5.79 -8.41 -6.85
N ILE A 111 -6.07 -7.11 -6.92
CA ILE A 111 -5.50 -6.21 -7.93
C ILE A 111 -3.98 -6.02 -7.84
N LYS A 112 -3.38 -6.22 -6.64
CA LYS A 112 -1.93 -6.07 -6.43
C LYS A 112 -1.10 -7.03 -7.30
N ASN A 113 -1.68 -8.16 -7.72
CA ASN A 113 -1.02 -9.11 -8.63
C ASN A 113 -0.54 -8.47 -9.94
N ILE A 114 -1.23 -7.43 -10.42
CA ILE A 114 -0.88 -6.73 -11.66
C ILE A 114 0.45 -5.99 -11.50
N LEU A 115 0.69 -5.40 -10.32
CA LEU A 115 1.95 -4.70 -10.00
C LEU A 115 3.15 -5.64 -9.94
N TYR A 116 2.93 -6.93 -9.68
CA TYR A 116 3.98 -7.95 -9.65
C TYR A 116 4.30 -8.48 -11.06
N ARG A 117 3.27 -8.73 -11.87
CA ARG A 117 3.40 -9.42 -13.16
C ARG A 117 3.91 -8.53 -14.29
N ASP A 118 3.56 -7.24 -14.29
CA ASP A 118 3.85 -6.35 -15.40
C ASP A 118 5.16 -5.56 -15.20
N LYS A 119 6.10 -5.73 -16.13
CA LYS A 119 7.38 -4.98 -16.12
C LYS A 119 7.20 -3.51 -16.50
N HIS A 120 6.05 -3.12 -17.04
CA HIS A 120 5.78 -1.81 -17.63
C HIS A 120 4.58 -1.09 -17.01
N VAL A 121 4.28 -1.35 -15.74
CA VAL A 121 3.19 -0.64 -15.03
C VAL A 121 3.40 0.89 -15.03
N ASP A 122 2.34 1.62 -15.36
CA ASP A 122 2.25 3.08 -15.40
C ASP A 122 0.83 3.58 -15.05
N ARG A 123 0.64 4.90 -14.95
CA ARG A 123 -0.66 5.48 -14.52
C ARG A 123 -1.84 5.09 -15.39
N ASN A 124 -1.61 4.76 -16.65
CA ASN A 124 -2.64 4.40 -17.62
C ASN A 124 -2.85 2.88 -17.70
N THR A 125 -2.18 2.10 -16.83
CA THR A 125 -2.41 0.65 -16.72
C THR A 125 -3.84 0.40 -16.29
N GLN A 126 -4.56 -0.39 -17.09
CA GLN A 126 -5.97 -0.69 -16.87
C GLN A 126 -6.17 -2.08 -16.27
N VAL A 127 -7.26 -2.25 -15.54
CA VAL A 127 -7.71 -3.52 -14.96
C VAL A 127 -9.20 -3.72 -15.26
N PRO A 128 -9.61 -4.91 -15.72
CA PRO A 128 -11.03 -5.21 -15.89
C PRO A 128 -11.70 -5.39 -14.52
N SER A 129 -12.92 -4.88 -14.38
CA SER A 129 -13.80 -5.21 -13.24
C SER A 129 -14.46 -6.56 -13.48
N PHE A 130 -14.72 -7.28 -12.40
CA PHE A 130 -15.47 -8.54 -12.43
C PHE A 130 -16.96 -8.36 -12.77
N THR A 131 -17.51 -7.14 -12.62
CA THR A 131 -18.86 -6.78 -13.07
C THR A 131 -18.89 -6.16 -14.47
N GLY A 132 -17.74 -6.11 -15.15
CA GLY A 132 -17.60 -5.50 -16.48
C GLY A 132 -17.06 -4.07 -16.44
N GLY A 133 -16.58 -3.61 -17.59
CA GLY A 133 -15.85 -2.35 -17.71
C GLY A 133 -14.36 -2.47 -17.42
N SER A 134 -13.61 -1.43 -17.75
CA SER A 134 -12.17 -1.31 -17.52
C SER A 134 -11.89 0.01 -16.82
N TYR A 135 -10.92 0.00 -15.92
CA TYR A 135 -10.63 1.11 -15.02
C TYR A 135 -9.12 1.22 -14.81
N TYR A 136 -8.63 2.42 -14.47
CA TYR A 136 -7.22 2.61 -14.19
C TYR A 136 -6.83 1.98 -12.85
N LEU A 137 -5.81 1.13 -12.86
CA LEU A 137 -5.35 0.38 -11.69
C LEU A 137 -5.02 1.30 -10.51
N ILE A 138 -4.36 2.43 -10.78
CA ILE A 138 -3.98 3.42 -9.76
C ILE A 138 -5.20 3.99 -9.02
N GLU A 139 -6.31 4.22 -9.73
CA GLU A 139 -7.55 4.75 -9.14
C GLU A 139 -8.25 3.70 -8.30
N VAL A 140 -8.25 2.42 -8.71
CA VAL A 140 -8.79 1.33 -7.89
C VAL A 140 -8.00 1.18 -6.59
N ILE A 141 -6.66 1.25 -6.65
CA ILE A 141 -5.80 1.26 -5.45
C ILE A 141 -6.14 2.48 -4.58
N ALA A 142 -6.31 3.65 -5.18
CA ALA A 142 -6.63 4.87 -4.45
C ALA A 142 -8.00 4.78 -3.73
N PHE A 143 -9.03 4.23 -4.36
CA PHE A 143 -10.32 3.99 -3.69
C PHE A 143 -10.20 3.02 -2.51
N ILE A 144 -9.41 1.95 -2.63
CA ILE A 144 -9.15 1.03 -1.52
C ILE A 144 -8.47 1.76 -0.37
N ILE A 145 -7.38 2.49 -0.65
CA ILE A 145 -6.63 3.24 0.38
C ILE A 145 -7.53 4.30 1.02
N LYS A 146 -8.33 5.02 0.23
CA LYS A 146 -9.28 6.02 0.72
C LYS A 146 -10.28 5.39 1.69
N HIS A 147 -10.85 4.24 1.34
CA HIS A 147 -11.80 3.56 2.22
C HIS A 147 -11.14 3.08 3.52
N LEU A 148 -9.91 2.56 3.46
CA LEU A 148 -9.15 2.16 4.66
C LEU A 148 -8.84 3.37 5.55
N LYS A 149 -8.53 4.53 4.95
CA LYS A 149 -8.34 5.80 5.66
C LYS A 149 -9.63 6.23 6.35
N GLU A 150 -10.77 6.21 5.66
CA GLU A 150 -12.08 6.58 6.22
C GLU A 150 -12.50 5.62 7.35
N LYS A 151 -12.27 4.31 7.19
CA LYS A 151 -12.49 3.32 8.26
C LYS A 151 -11.68 3.64 9.52
N LEU A 152 -10.45 4.13 9.38
CA LEU A 152 -9.64 4.55 10.52
C LEU A 152 -10.13 5.88 11.11
N LEU A 153 -10.24 6.92 10.29
CA LEU A 153 -10.49 8.28 10.76
C LEU A 153 -11.94 8.48 11.23
N ASP A 154 -12.91 8.00 10.44
CA ASP A 154 -14.32 8.28 10.65
C ASP A 154 -14.96 7.22 11.53
N ASP A 155 -14.78 5.93 11.23
CA ASP A 155 -15.44 4.85 11.97
C ASP A 155 -14.73 4.60 13.32
N GLN A 156 -13.41 4.35 13.29
CA GLN A 156 -12.65 3.99 14.50
C GLN A 156 -12.35 5.19 15.39
N LEU A 157 -11.91 6.31 14.79
CA LEU A 157 -11.52 7.53 15.52
C LEU A 157 -12.60 8.61 15.56
N ARG A 158 -13.82 8.29 15.08
CA ARG A 158 -15.03 9.13 15.20
C ARG A 158 -14.86 10.54 14.62
N GLY A 159 -14.08 10.68 13.55
CA GLY A 159 -13.82 11.95 12.86
C GLY A 159 -13.03 12.96 13.69
N GLN A 160 -12.38 12.54 14.79
CA GLN A 160 -11.68 13.46 15.69
C GLN A 160 -10.34 13.94 15.13
N TYR A 161 -9.79 13.24 14.14
CA TYR A 161 -8.47 13.51 13.59
C TYR A 161 -8.54 13.63 12.07
N LYS A 162 -7.74 14.54 11.55
CA LYS A 162 -7.53 14.71 10.11
C LYS A 162 -6.44 13.78 9.61
N ALA A 163 -6.49 13.39 8.34
CA ALA A 163 -5.47 12.54 7.74
C ALA A 163 -4.05 13.14 7.84
N THR A 164 -3.94 14.47 7.79
CA THR A 164 -2.69 15.25 7.85
C THR A 164 -1.93 15.15 9.18
N VAL A 165 -2.57 14.73 10.27
CA VAL A 165 -1.87 14.56 11.55
C VAL A 165 -1.04 13.27 11.58
N PHE A 166 -1.44 12.27 10.80
CA PHE A 166 -0.79 10.97 10.76
C PHE A 166 0.44 10.95 9.86
N ASP A 167 1.48 10.24 10.32
CA ASP A 167 2.52 9.72 9.43
C ASP A 167 2.01 8.40 8.85
N TRP A 168 1.78 8.37 7.54
CA TRP A 168 1.27 7.21 6.83
C TRP A 168 2.41 6.33 6.33
N VAL A 169 2.29 5.03 6.56
CA VAL A 169 3.19 4.01 6.05
C VAL A 169 2.40 3.05 5.19
N ILE A 170 2.89 2.73 4.00
CA ILE A 170 2.33 1.64 3.18
C ILE A 170 3.43 0.62 2.95
N THR A 171 3.15 -0.64 3.27
CA THR A 171 4.10 -1.73 3.00
C THR A 171 4.08 -2.12 1.53
N VAL A 172 5.25 -2.37 0.97
CA VAL A 172 5.42 -2.80 -0.42
C VAL A 172 6.45 -3.92 -0.52
N PRO A 173 6.32 -4.85 -1.49
CA PRO A 173 7.30 -5.91 -1.68
C PRO A 173 8.69 -5.35 -2.03
N ALA A 174 9.75 -5.98 -1.52
CA ALA A 174 11.13 -5.57 -1.83
C ALA A 174 11.46 -5.70 -3.33
N ILE A 175 10.92 -6.73 -3.99
CA ILE A 175 11.14 -7.02 -5.41
C ILE A 175 10.52 -5.97 -6.35
N TRP A 176 9.63 -5.11 -5.86
CA TRP A 176 9.00 -4.08 -6.69
C TRP A 176 10.02 -3.08 -7.23
N LYS A 177 9.90 -2.83 -8.54
CA LYS A 177 10.64 -1.78 -9.23
C LYS A 177 10.16 -0.39 -8.80
N ALA A 178 10.99 0.61 -9.05
CA ALA A 178 10.71 2.01 -8.73
C ALA A 178 9.36 2.52 -9.30
N ARG A 179 8.93 2.03 -10.47
CA ARG A 179 7.63 2.41 -11.08
C ARG A 179 6.42 1.93 -10.26
N ALA A 180 6.42 0.67 -9.80
CA ALA A 180 5.34 0.14 -8.98
C ALA A 180 5.28 0.85 -7.61
N LYS A 181 6.44 1.10 -6.99
CA LYS A 181 6.54 1.90 -5.76
C LYS A 181 6.01 3.32 -5.97
N ARG A 182 6.36 3.98 -7.09
CA ARG A 182 5.82 5.30 -7.43
C ARG A 182 4.31 5.29 -7.64
N MET A 183 3.76 4.26 -8.30
CA MET A 183 2.31 4.13 -8.47
C MET A 183 1.58 4.01 -7.13
N MET A 184 2.11 3.22 -6.19
CA MET A 184 1.53 3.11 -4.84
C MET A 184 1.54 4.46 -4.12
N ARG A 185 2.65 5.22 -4.24
CA ARG A 185 2.75 6.58 -3.69
C ARG A 185 1.74 7.54 -4.32
N GLU A 186 1.62 7.54 -5.64
CA GLU A 186 0.65 8.39 -6.34
C GLU A 186 -0.80 8.01 -5.97
N ALA A 187 -1.13 6.71 -5.83
CA ALA A 187 -2.44 6.26 -5.36
C ALA A 187 -2.75 6.74 -3.92
N ALA A 188 -1.74 6.77 -3.04
CA ALA A 188 -1.88 7.29 -1.69
C ALA A 188 -2.19 8.80 -1.66
N TYR A 189 -1.57 9.59 -2.55
CA TYR A 189 -1.92 11.00 -2.71
C TYR A 189 -3.32 11.18 -3.28
N MET A 190 -3.71 10.39 -4.29
CA MET A 190 -5.09 10.37 -4.80
C MET A 190 -6.10 10.02 -3.70
N ALA A 191 -5.77 9.11 -2.79
CA ALA A 191 -6.61 8.75 -1.67
C ALA A 191 -6.71 9.84 -0.58
N GLY A 192 -5.91 10.90 -0.68
CA GLY A 192 -5.87 12.00 0.27
C GLY A 192 -5.29 11.59 1.63
N LEU A 193 -4.32 10.67 1.69
CA LEU A 193 -3.68 10.29 2.96
C LEU A 193 -2.98 11.47 3.63
N THR A 194 -2.39 12.38 2.85
CA THR A 194 -1.56 13.47 3.37
C THR A 194 -2.19 14.86 3.19
N SER A 195 -3.50 14.91 2.94
CA SER A 195 -4.27 16.13 2.71
C SER A 195 -5.59 16.13 3.48
N ASP A 196 -6.18 17.31 3.69
CA ASP A 196 -7.51 17.44 4.28
C ASP A 196 -8.65 17.22 3.27
N GLY A 197 -8.33 16.95 2.00
CA GLY A 197 -9.31 16.71 0.95
C GLY A 197 -9.96 15.33 1.01
N PRO A 198 -11.12 15.15 0.33
CA PRO A 198 -11.83 13.87 0.31
C PRO A 198 -11.06 12.75 -0.41
N GLY A 199 -10.00 13.08 -1.15
CA GLY A 199 -9.32 12.16 -2.07
C GLY A 199 -10.16 11.92 -3.33
N ILE A 200 -9.86 10.84 -4.04
CA ILE A 200 -10.52 10.45 -5.28
C ILE A 200 -12.02 10.23 -5.05
N THR A 201 -12.85 10.74 -5.96
CA THR A 201 -14.30 10.58 -5.89
C THR A 201 -14.89 10.01 -7.19
N LYS A 202 -14.20 10.12 -8.32
CA LYS A 202 -14.62 9.55 -9.62
C LYS A 202 -13.49 8.78 -10.28
N PHE A 203 -13.84 7.81 -11.11
CA PHE A 203 -12.91 7.24 -12.07
C PHE A 203 -12.68 8.19 -13.24
N THR A 204 -11.45 8.23 -13.73
CA THR A 204 -11.12 8.88 -14.99
C THR A 204 -11.65 8.03 -16.15
N PRO A 205 -12.35 8.61 -17.15
CA PRO A 205 -12.80 7.88 -18.32
C PRO A 205 -11.64 7.19 -19.05
N VAL A 206 -11.78 5.89 -19.30
CA VAL A 206 -10.78 5.12 -20.06
C VAL A 206 -10.60 5.71 -21.45
N GLY A 207 -9.33 5.80 -21.89
CA GLY A 207 -8.95 6.47 -23.13
C GLY A 207 -8.49 7.91 -22.94
N THR A 208 -8.64 8.46 -21.73
CA THR A 208 -8.04 9.75 -21.34
C THR A 208 -6.84 9.55 -20.42
N GLN A 209 -5.96 10.53 -20.30
CA GLN A 209 -4.79 10.41 -19.42
C GLN A 209 -5.19 10.62 -17.96
N VAL A 210 -4.80 9.70 -17.07
CA VAL A 210 -4.98 9.89 -15.63
C VAL A 210 -4.15 11.08 -15.16
N PRO A 211 -4.74 12.07 -14.48
CA PRO A 211 -4.02 13.22 -13.98
C PRO A 211 -2.98 12.79 -12.94
N ARG A 212 -1.82 13.45 -12.94
CA ARG A 212 -0.83 13.24 -11.88
C ARG A 212 -1.38 13.88 -10.59
N PRO A 213 -1.39 13.15 -9.46
CA PRO A 213 -1.87 13.72 -8.21
C PRO A 213 -0.86 14.73 -7.65
N GLU A 214 -1.37 15.71 -6.91
CA GLU A 214 -0.52 16.64 -6.16
C GLU A 214 0.11 15.93 -4.96
N GLU A 215 1.43 16.09 -4.79
CA GLU A 215 2.20 15.48 -3.69
C GLU A 215 2.16 16.38 -2.46
N VAL A 216 1.03 16.39 -1.75
CA VAL A 216 0.82 17.21 -0.54
C VAL A 216 1.50 16.58 0.67
N ASN A 217 2.20 17.35 1.51
CA ASN A 217 2.90 16.89 2.71
C ASN A 217 3.69 15.58 2.51
N PRO A 218 4.64 15.51 1.57
CA PRO A 218 5.29 14.25 1.19
C PRO A 218 6.05 13.58 2.35
N ASP A 219 6.51 14.35 3.33
CA ASP A 219 7.19 13.86 4.54
C ASP A 219 6.26 13.04 5.45
N LYS A 220 4.94 13.17 5.28
CA LYS A 220 3.92 12.38 5.98
C LYS A 220 3.62 11.03 5.33
N LEU A 221 4.30 10.66 4.24
CA LEU A 221 4.08 9.39 3.54
C LEU A 221 5.38 8.62 3.27
N SER A 222 5.49 7.47 3.92
CA SER A 222 6.59 6.52 3.74
C SER A 222 6.12 5.23 3.07
N LEU A 223 6.97 4.67 2.20
CA LEU A 223 6.83 3.29 1.75
C LEU A 223 7.86 2.45 2.49
N ALA A 224 7.42 1.39 3.15
CA ALA A 224 8.30 0.49 3.89
C ALA A 224 8.36 -0.87 3.18
N LEU A 225 9.53 -1.50 3.14
CA LEU A 225 9.64 -2.81 2.53
C LEU A 225 9.08 -3.87 3.47
N GLU A 226 8.18 -4.71 2.95
CA GLU A 226 7.57 -5.84 3.67
C GLU A 226 8.61 -6.68 4.46
N PRO A 227 9.74 -7.14 3.88
CA PRO A 227 10.71 -7.92 4.64
C PRO A 227 11.42 -7.12 5.75
N GLU A 228 11.65 -5.82 5.56
CA GLU A 228 12.30 -4.98 6.57
C GLU A 228 11.37 -4.73 7.76
N VAL A 229 10.10 -4.41 7.51
CA VAL A 229 9.13 -4.22 8.60
C VAL A 229 8.86 -5.52 9.34
N ALA A 230 8.82 -6.66 8.64
CA ALA A 230 8.69 -7.97 9.26
C ALA A 230 9.89 -8.28 10.17
N ALA A 231 11.11 -7.96 9.73
CA ALA A 231 12.31 -8.14 10.54
C ALA A 231 12.31 -7.25 11.79
N ILE A 232 11.95 -5.96 11.64
CA ILE A 232 11.84 -5.02 12.77
C ILE A 232 10.82 -5.53 13.79
N TYR A 233 9.63 -5.95 13.32
CA TYR A 233 8.58 -6.48 14.20
C TYR A 233 9.05 -7.75 14.92
N ALA A 234 9.62 -8.71 14.19
CA ALA A 234 10.14 -9.95 14.76
C ALA A 234 11.25 -9.71 15.79
N GLN A 235 12.12 -8.73 15.54
CA GLN A 235 13.17 -8.35 16.48
C GLN A 235 12.59 -7.69 17.74
N TYR A 236 11.62 -6.77 17.60
CA TYR A 236 11.00 -6.08 18.72
C TYR A 236 10.28 -7.04 19.68
N TYR A 237 9.59 -8.05 19.13
CA TYR A 237 8.89 -9.07 19.90
C TYR A 237 9.71 -10.35 20.14
N SER A 238 11.00 -10.33 19.84
CA SER A 238 11.85 -11.52 20.00
C SER A 238 12.08 -11.83 21.48
N SER A 239 11.79 -13.06 21.89
CA SER A 239 12.22 -13.58 23.19
C SER A 239 13.66 -14.12 23.18
N VAL A 240 14.35 -14.04 22.04
CA VAL A 240 15.71 -14.57 21.90
C VAL A 240 16.68 -13.62 22.60
N VAL A 241 17.42 -14.15 23.58
CA VAL A 241 18.44 -13.40 24.32
C VAL A 241 19.74 -13.40 23.52
N GLY A 242 20.24 -12.20 23.21
CA GLY A 242 21.53 -12.03 22.52
C GLY A 242 21.56 -10.78 21.63
N PRO A 243 22.71 -10.50 20.99
CA PRO A 243 22.79 -9.46 19.99
C PRO A 243 21.89 -9.79 18.79
N PRO A 244 21.36 -8.78 18.08
CA PRO A 244 20.58 -9.00 16.85
C PRO A 244 21.37 -9.82 15.83
N PRO A 245 20.71 -10.73 15.09
CA PRO A 245 21.39 -11.57 14.10
C PRO A 245 21.99 -10.69 12.99
N GLN A 246 23.25 -10.94 12.64
CA GLN A 246 23.90 -10.25 11.52
C GLN A 246 23.40 -10.75 10.16
N ARG A 247 22.93 -11.99 10.08
CA ARG A 247 22.35 -12.57 8.87
C ARG A 247 21.03 -13.22 9.20
N TYR A 248 20.00 -12.88 8.45
CA TYR A 248 18.66 -13.44 8.62
C TYR A 248 17.94 -13.55 7.30
N MET A 249 16.95 -14.44 7.26
CA MET A 249 16.07 -14.63 6.12
C MET A 249 14.65 -14.32 6.55
N VAL A 250 13.95 -13.54 5.74
CA VAL A 250 12.50 -13.36 5.85
C VAL A 250 11.85 -14.17 4.74
N VAL A 251 10.94 -15.06 5.14
CA VAL A 251 10.16 -15.90 4.23
C VAL A 251 8.69 -15.49 4.37
N ASP A 252 8.21 -14.69 3.41
CA ASP A 252 6.81 -14.28 3.35
C ASP A 252 6.04 -15.25 2.45
N ILE A 253 5.10 -15.99 3.06
CA ILE A 253 4.23 -16.97 2.39
C ILE A 253 2.80 -16.44 2.46
N GLY A 254 2.49 -15.51 1.55
CA GLY A 254 1.17 -14.91 1.43
C GLY A 254 0.18 -15.79 0.65
N GLY A 255 -1.09 -15.35 0.62
CA GLY A 255 -2.14 -16.05 -0.12
C GLY A 255 -2.08 -15.95 -1.65
N GLY A 256 -0.97 -15.45 -2.21
CA GLY A 256 -0.84 -15.18 -3.65
C GLY A 256 0.59 -14.99 -4.14
N THR A 257 1.56 -14.78 -3.24
CA THR A 257 2.99 -14.68 -3.55
C THR A 257 3.80 -15.41 -2.48
N VAL A 258 5.00 -15.84 -2.86
CA VAL A 258 6.04 -16.29 -1.93
C VAL A 258 7.27 -15.45 -2.21
N ASP A 259 7.69 -14.67 -1.23
CA ASP A 259 8.80 -13.75 -1.34
C ASP A 259 9.85 -14.08 -0.27
N ILE A 260 11.08 -14.34 -0.70
CA ILE A 260 12.19 -14.70 0.18
C ILE A 260 13.25 -13.61 0.07
N THR A 261 13.62 -13.01 1.20
CA THR A 261 14.66 -11.98 1.28
C THR A 261 15.72 -12.41 2.29
N VAL A 262 16.99 -12.31 1.92
CA VAL A 262 18.13 -12.55 2.82
C VAL A 262 18.80 -11.21 3.10
N HIS A 263 18.96 -10.87 4.37
CA HIS A 263 19.70 -9.70 4.82
C HIS A 263 21.05 -10.14 5.40
N ASP A 264 22.08 -9.37 5.06
CA ASP A 264 23.42 -9.52 5.60
C ASP A 264 23.93 -8.16 6.09
N ASN A 265 23.93 -7.99 7.40
CA ASN A 265 24.38 -6.79 8.13
C ASN A 265 25.84 -6.90 8.59
N SER A 266 26.60 -7.89 8.10
CA SER A 266 28.03 -8.08 8.48
C SER A 266 28.95 -6.94 8.04
N SER A 267 28.48 -6.00 7.22
CA SER A 267 29.26 -4.89 6.67
C SER A 267 28.80 -3.49 7.11
N GLY A 268 27.96 -3.40 8.15
CA GLY A 268 27.57 -2.13 8.77
C GLY A 268 28.51 -1.74 9.93
N GLN A 269 29.68 -1.18 9.60
CA GLN A 269 30.42 -0.25 10.48
C GLN A 269 30.27 1.17 9.93
#